data_AF-A0A7C2FPK2-F1
#
_entry.id   AF-A0A7C2FPK2-F1
#
_cell.length_a   1.000
_cell.length_b   1.000
_cell.length_c   1.000
_cell.angle_alpha   90.00
_cell.angle_beta   90.00
_cell.angle_gamma   90.00
#
_symmetry.space_group_name_H-M   'P 1'
#
loop_
_entity.id
_entity.type
_entity.pdbx_description
1 polymer ?
#
loop_
_entity_poly.entity_id
_entity_poly.type
_entity_poly.pdbx_seq_one_letter_code
_entity_poly.pdbx_strand_id
1 'polypeptide(L)'
;MKVAIVHDWLNQLGGAEAVLEALTELYPEAPIYTSIYHPQAMPDRYRNWDIRTSWLDRLPLIKTHHQPFLALYPLAFEGFDLRGYDLVISNKSAFCHGVITPADTVHVCYCLTPTRFLWDYHNYVQNERINPLAGALLSPVLPNLRLWDRVA
;
A
#
# COMPACT_ATOMS: atom_id res chain seq x y z
N MET A 1 -1.64 -6.39 -23.72
CA MET A 1 -1.80 -5.37 -22.67
C MET A 1 -1.05 -5.86 -21.44
N LYS A 2 -0.03 -5.14 -21.00
CA LYS A 2 0.78 -5.48 -19.82
C LYS A 2 0.23 -4.75 -18.61
N VAL A 3 -0.19 -5.49 -17.59
CA VAL A 3 -0.83 -4.96 -16.39
C VAL A 3 0.10 -5.08 -15.19
N ALA A 4 0.11 -4.09 -14.31
CA ALA A 4 0.69 -4.18 -12.97
C ALA A 4 -0.40 -3.91 -11.93
N ILE A 5 -0.36 -4.66 -10.84
CA ILE A 5 -1.23 -4.44 -9.68
C ILE A 5 -0.36 -3.85 -8.57
N VAL A 6 -0.86 -2.83 -7.87
CA VAL A 6 -0.20 -2.22 -6.71
C VAL A 6 -1.11 -2.38 -5.50
N HIS A 7 -0.57 -2.92 -4.40
CA HIS A 7 -1.29 -3.17 -3.16
C HIS A 7 -0.53 -2.58 -1.98
N ASP A 8 -1.23 -2.04 -0.97
CA ASP A 8 -0.58 -1.31 0.12
C ASP A 8 0.46 -2.14 0.89
N TRP A 9 0.06 -3.26 1.48
CA TRP A 9 0.94 -4.16 2.23
C TRP A 9 0.31 -5.53 2.37
N LEU A 10 1.14 -6.58 2.47
CA LEU A 10 0.72 -7.97 2.63
C LEU A 10 1.28 -8.56 3.92
N ASN A 11 0.78 -8.08 5.06
CA ASN A 11 1.16 -8.58 6.38
C ASN A 11 -0.02 -9.03 7.26
N GLN A 12 -1.25 -8.91 6.76
CA GLN A 12 -2.49 -9.37 7.39
C GLN A 12 -3.56 -9.56 6.32
N LEU A 13 -4.60 -10.33 6.64
CA LEU A 13 -5.78 -10.51 5.79
C LEU A 13 -6.90 -9.53 6.17
N GLY A 14 -7.55 -8.97 5.16
CA GLY A 14 -8.69 -8.08 5.28
C GLY A 14 -9.45 -7.93 3.97
N GLY A 15 -10.32 -6.92 3.90
CA GLY A 15 -11.14 -6.66 2.71
C GLY A 15 -10.32 -6.26 1.47
N ALA A 16 -9.16 -5.63 1.67
CA ALA A 16 -8.27 -5.27 0.57
C ALA A 16 -7.71 -6.51 -0.12
N GLU A 17 -7.34 -7.54 0.64
CA GLU A 17 -6.77 -8.79 0.13
C GLU A 17 -7.81 -9.60 -0.65
N ALA A 18 -9.08 -9.56 -0.25
CA ALA A 18 -10.17 -10.16 -1.03
C ALA A 18 -10.31 -9.52 -2.42
N VAL A 19 -10.17 -8.19 -2.51
CA VAL A 19 -10.15 -7.49 -3.82
C VAL A 19 -8.88 -7.82 -4.59
N LEU A 20 -7.73 -7.90 -3.93
CA LEU A 20 -6.48 -8.30 -4.57
C LEU A 20 -6.60 -9.69 -5.21
N GLU A 21 -7.21 -10.65 -4.52
CA GLU A 21 -7.46 -11.99 -5.06
C GLU A 21 -8.29 -11.93 -6.34
N ALA A 22 -9.41 -11.18 -6.34
CA ALA A 22 -10.21 -10.98 -7.53
C ALA A 22 -9.42 -10.33 -8.68
N LEU A 23 -8.56 -9.34 -8.38
CA LEU A 23 -7.70 -8.72 -9.38
C LEU A 23 -6.68 -9.71 -9.95
N THR A 24 -6.11 -10.59 -9.13
CA THR A 24 -5.18 -11.64 -9.58
C THR A 24 -5.87 -12.73 -10.40
N GLU A 25 -7.16 -13.00 -10.15
CA GLU A 25 -7.95 -13.89 -11.01
C GLU A 25 -8.22 -13.27 -12.39
N LEU A 26 -8.48 -11.96 -12.44
CA LEU A 26 -8.68 -11.22 -13.68
C LEU A 26 -7.37 -11.02 -14.48
N TYR A 27 -6.25 -10.84 -13.79
CA TYR A 27 -4.94 -10.59 -14.38
C TYR A 27 -3.87 -11.53 -13.78
N PRO A 28 -3.92 -12.83 -14.08
CA PRO A 28 -3.06 -13.84 -13.44
C PRO A 28 -1.56 -13.68 -13.75
N GLU A 29 -1.21 -12.99 -14.84
CA GLU A 29 0.17 -12.71 -15.23
C GLU A 29 0.69 -11.36 -14.70
N ALA A 30 -0.16 -10.55 -14.05
CA ALA A 30 0.24 -9.24 -13.56
C ALA A 30 1.10 -9.37 -12.29
N PRO A 31 2.29 -8.77 -12.25
CA PRO A 31 3.06 -8.68 -11.01
C PRO A 31 2.35 -7.75 -10.02
N ILE A 32 2.55 -8.07 -8.74
CA ILE A 32 1.99 -7.35 -7.60
C ILE A 32 3.11 -6.55 -6.94
N TYR A 33 3.04 -5.23 -7.05
CA TYR A 33 3.91 -4.33 -6.33
C TYR A 33 3.32 -4.01 -4.95
N THR A 34 4.11 -4.14 -3.89
CA THR A 34 3.64 -3.83 -2.54
C THR A 34 4.74 -3.31 -1.64
N SER A 35 4.40 -2.51 -0.63
CA SER A 35 5.43 -1.97 0.28
C SER A 35 6.16 -3.10 1.03
N ILE A 36 5.42 -4.08 1.54
CA ILE A 36 5.89 -5.19 2.37
C ILE A 36 5.13 -6.48 2.09
N TYR A 37 5.80 -7.62 2.26
CA TYR A 37 5.21 -8.95 2.20
C TYR A 37 5.73 -9.82 3.33
N HIS A 38 4.83 -10.36 4.14
CA HIS A 38 5.11 -11.24 5.26
C HIS A 38 4.53 -12.65 4.99
N PRO A 39 5.26 -13.55 4.30
CA PRO A 39 4.72 -14.84 3.86
C PRO A 39 4.16 -15.72 4.99
N GLN A 40 4.66 -15.55 6.22
CA GLN A 40 4.21 -16.29 7.39
C GLN A 40 2.82 -15.84 7.89
N ALA A 41 2.39 -14.62 7.55
CA ALA A 41 1.08 -14.06 7.92
C ALA A 41 0.07 -14.10 6.78
N MET A 42 0.46 -14.59 5.60
CA MET A 42 -0.36 -14.59 4.39
C MET A 42 -0.65 -16.03 3.92
N PRO A 43 -1.72 -16.26 3.14
CA PRO A 43 -2.03 -17.58 2.58
C PRO A 43 -0.88 -18.14 1.75
N ASP A 44 -0.60 -19.44 1.88
CA ASP A 44 0.51 -20.09 1.16
C ASP A 44 0.40 -19.96 -0.37
N ARG A 45 -0.82 -19.87 -0.90
CA ARG A 45 -1.04 -19.64 -2.34
C ARG A 45 -0.42 -18.34 -2.86
N TYR A 46 -0.25 -17.31 -2.02
CA TYR A 46 0.37 -16.04 -2.43
C TYR A 46 1.87 -16.20 -2.74
N ARG A 47 2.51 -17.28 -2.24
CA ARG A 47 3.90 -17.61 -2.58
C ARG A 47 4.09 -17.95 -4.06
N ASN A 48 3.00 -18.27 -4.76
CA ASN A 48 3.02 -18.55 -6.20
C ASN A 48 2.83 -17.30 -7.07
N TRP A 49 2.55 -16.15 -6.47
CA TRP A 49 2.39 -14.89 -7.18
C TRP A 49 3.74 -14.18 -7.40
N ASP A 50 3.86 -13.40 -8.48
CA ASP A 50 5.00 -12.50 -8.69
C ASP A 50 4.84 -11.25 -7.81
N ILE A 51 5.24 -11.37 -6.54
CA ILE A 51 5.18 -10.28 -5.56
C ILE A 51 6.52 -9.54 -5.53
N ARG A 52 6.48 -8.25 -5.85
CA ARG A 52 7.63 -7.34 -5.91
C ARG A 52 7.53 -6.32 -4.78
N THR A 53 8.37 -6.48 -3.78
CA THR A 53 8.35 -5.61 -2.60
C THR A 53 9.21 -4.35 -2.79
N SER A 54 8.83 -3.28 -2.11
CA SER A 54 9.67 -2.08 -1.99
C SER A 54 10.90 -2.34 -1.11
N TRP A 55 11.80 -1.36 -1.06
CA TRP A 55 12.93 -1.38 -0.13
C TRP A 55 12.51 -1.39 1.35
N LEU A 56 11.28 -0.97 1.69
CA LEU A 56 10.76 -0.99 3.07
C LEU A 56 10.70 -2.40 3.65
N ASP A 57 10.43 -3.42 2.84
CA ASP A 57 10.29 -4.81 3.29
C ASP A 57 11.53 -5.36 4.01
N ARG A 58 12.70 -4.73 3.77
CA ARG A 58 13.99 -5.10 4.37
C ARG A 58 14.24 -4.43 5.72
N LEU A 59 13.44 -3.46 6.12
CA LEU A 59 13.62 -2.78 7.40
C LEU A 59 13.26 -3.71 8.56
N PRO A 60 14.02 -3.66 9.67
CA PRO A 60 13.70 -4.45 10.85
C PRO A 60 12.32 -4.06 11.38
N LEU A 61 11.56 -5.05 11.84
CA LEU A 61 10.23 -4.91 12.45
C LEU A 61 9.10 -4.39 11.54
N ILE A 62 9.35 -3.95 10.31
CA ILE A 62 8.32 -3.38 9.42
C ILE A 62 7.11 -4.31 9.22
N LYS A 63 7.34 -5.62 9.14
CA LYS A 63 6.30 -6.63 8.87
C LYS A 63 5.33 -6.79 10.04
N THR A 64 5.77 -6.51 11.27
CA THR A 64 4.98 -6.63 12.50
C THR A 64 4.58 -5.29 13.11
N HIS A 65 5.35 -4.23 12.86
CA HIS A 65 5.15 -2.89 13.40
C HIS A 65 5.30 -1.86 12.27
N HIS A 66 4.32 -1.78 11.38
CA HIS A 66 4.39 -0.92 10.20
C HIS A 66 4.05 0.56 10.47
N GLN A 67 3.24 0.84 11.51
CA GLN A 67 2.78 2.19 11.85
C GLN A 67 3.90 3.23 12.11
N PRO A 68 5.03 2.90 12.77
CA PRO A 68 6.13 3.85 12.93
C PRO A 68 6.78 4.29 11.61
N PHE A 69 6.55 3.55 10.52
CA PHE A 69 7.17 3.80 9.22
C PHE A 69 6.26 4.57 8.25
N LEU A 70 5.09 5.06 8.70
CA LEU A 70 4.11 5.76 7.86
C LEU A 70 4.72 6.89 7.01
N ALA A 71 5.72 7.60 7.55
CA ALA A 71 6.43 8.66 6.85
C ALA A 71 7.22 8.20 5.61
N LEU A 72 7.58 6.92 5.54
CA LEU A 72 8.43 6.36 4.49
C LEU A 72 7.64 5.72 3.35
N TYR A 73 6.34 5.44 3.55
CA TYR A 73 5.50 4.80 2.54
C TYR A 73 5.39 5.59 1.22
N PRO A 74 5.23 6.93 1.24
CA PRO A 74 5.29 7.73 0.01
C PRO A 74 6.54 7.44 -0.83
N LEU A 75 7.71 7.49 -0.20
CA LEU A 75 9.01 7.24 -0.84
C LEU A 75 9.15 5.81 -1.36
N ALA A 76 8.47 4.85 -0.72
CA ALA A 76 8.48 3.46 -1.15
C ALA A 76 7.64 3.24 -2.40
N PHE A 77 6.47 3.87 -2.49
CA PHE A 77 5.60 3.76 -3.66
C PHE A 77 6.07 4.58 -4.85
N GLU A 78 6.57 5.80 -4.62
CA GLU A 78 7.18 6.61 -5.68
C GLU A 78 8.43 5.97 -6.27
N GLY A 79 9.11 5.10 -5.51
CA GLY A 79 10.32 4.41 -5.94
C GLY A 79 10.09 3.20 -6.86
N PHE A 80 8.85 2.79 -7.13
CA PHE A 80 8.59 1.68 -8.04
C PHE A 80 8.80 2.08 -9.50
N ASP A 81 9.49 1.22 -10.26
CA ASP A 81 9.60 1.36 -11.71
C ASP A 81 8.41 0.69 -12.41
N LEU A 82 7.45 1.51 -12.82
CA LEU A 82 6.24 1.07 -13.52
C LEU A 82 6.30 1.36 -15.03
N ARG A 83 7.50 1.54 -15.60
CA ARG A 83 7.65 1.73 -17.05
C ARG A 83 7.31 0.45 -17.81
N GLY A 84 6.71 0.63 -18.99
CA GLY A 84 6.38 -0.46 -19.90
C GLY A 84 5.16 -1.28 -19.51
N TYR A 85 4.35 -0.80 -18.56
CA TYR A 85 2.99 -1.28 -18.33
C TYR A 85 1.99 -0.39 -19.07
N ASP A 86 1.00 -1.01 -19.71
CA ASP A 86 -0.10 -0.29 -20.38
C ASP A 86 -1.15 0.17 -19.35
N LEU A 87 -1.32 -0.62 -18.28
CA LEU A 87 -2.29 -0.40 -17.22
C LEU A 87 -1.67 -0.69 -15.84
N VAL A 88 -1.87 0.23 -14.90
CA VAL A 88 -1.56 0.06 -13.48
C VAL A 88 -2.86 0.14 -12.69
N ILE A 89 -3.12 -0.86 -11.85
CA ILE A 89 -4.29 -0.89 -10.95
C ILE A 89 -3.80 -0.80 -9.52
N SER A 90 -4.07 0.29 -8.81
CA SER A 90 -3.78 0.39 -7.38
C SER A 90 -5.01 0.00 -6.55
N ASN A 91 -4.91 -1.10 -5.82
CA ASN A 91 -5.89 -1.54 -4.83
C ASN A 91 -5.60 -0.84 -3.49
N LYS A 92 -6.28 0.30 -3.28
CA LYS A 92 -5.87 1.31 -2.29
C LYS A 92 -6.71 1.31 -1.04
N SER A 93 -6.04 1.08 0.08
CA SER A 93 -6.47 1.32 1.46
C SER A 93 -5.69 2.48 2.12
N ALA A 94 -4.48 2.76 1.65
CA ALA A 94 -3.59 3.81 2.17
C ALA A 94 -2.81 4.51 1.04
N PHE A 95 -1.53 4.20 0.86
CA PHE A 95 -0.56 4.98 0.08
C PHE A 95 -0.35 4.48 -1.35
N CYS A 96 -0.75 3.25 -1.71
CA CYS A 96 -0.34 2.64 -2.98
C CYS A 96 -0.80 3.37 -4.25
N HIS A 97 -1.75 4.30 -4.14
CA HIS A 97 -2.15 5.18 -5.24
C HIS A 97 -1.08 6.23 -5.60
N GLY A 98 -0.15 6.56 -4.71
CA GLY A 98 0.92 7.52 -5.00
C GLY A 98 2.11 6.93 -5.75
N VAL A 99 1.89 5.86 -6.52
CA VAL A 99 2.90 5.37 -7.47
C VAL A 99 3.04 6.34 -8.63
N ILE A 100 4.24 6.43 -9.19
CA ILE A 100 4.50 7.28 -10.36
C ILE A 100 4.42 6.44 -11.63
N THR A 101 3.47 6.76 -12.51
CA THR A 101 3.34 6.12 -13.82
C THR A 101 3.76 7.05 -14.95
N PRO A 102 4.28 6.51 -16.07
CA PRO A 102 4.44 7.26 -17.31
C PRO A 102 3.12 7.89 -17.79
N ALA A 103 3.20 8.97 -18.57
CA ALA A 103 2.03 9.69 -19.07
C ALA A 103 1.17 8.88 -20.05
N ASP A 104 1.77 7.87 -20.70
CA ASP A 104 1.13 6.92 -21.60
C ASP A 104 0.56 5.68 -20.90
N THR A 105 0.85 5.49 -19.61
CA THR A 105 0.29 4.42 -18.80
C THR A 105 -1.03 4.86 -18.18
N VAL A 106 -2.08 4.05 -18.36
CA VAL A 106 -3.35 4.28 -17.66
C VAL A 106 -3.20 3.83 -16.21
N HIS A 107 -3.49 4.71 -15.26
CA HIS A 107 -3.51 4.37 -13.84
C HIS A 107 -4.93 4.44 -13.28
N VAL A 108 -5.43 3.30 -12.80
CA VAL A 108 -6.75 3.17 -12.17
C VAL A 108 -6.57 2.91 -10.67
N CYS A 109 -7.12 3.81 -9.85
CA CYS A 109 -7.15 3.63 -8.41
C CYS A 109 -8.49 3.03 -7.95
N TYR A 110 -8.46 1.77 -7.52
CA TYR A 110 -9.56 1.15 -6.79
C TYR A 110 -9.47 1.55 -5.31
N CYS A 111 -10.10 2.68 -4.97
CA CYS A 111 -10.07 3.24 -3.62
C CYS A 111 -11.10 2.53 -2.71
N LEU A 112 -10.63 1.60 -1.87
CA LEU A 112 -11.44 0.92 -0.87
C LEU A 112 -11.94 1.89 0.20
N THR A 113 -11.05 2.81 0.60
CA THR A 113 -11.34 3.88 1.55
C THR A 113 -10.30 4.99 1.42
N PRO A 114 -10.70 6.26 1.58
CA PRO A 114 -9.73 7.33 1.82
C PRO A 114 -8.86 6.96 3.03
N THR A 115 -7.61 7.42 3.05
CA THR A 115 -6.61 7.02 4.05
C THR A 115 -7.04 7.44 5.47
N ARG A 116 -7.76 6.57 6.19
CA ARG A 116 -8.51 6.94 7.40
C ARG A 116 -7.63 7.51 8.50
N PHE A 117 -6.44 6.97 8.71
CA PHE A 117 -5.53 7.51 9.73
C PHE A 117 -5.01 8.91 9.38
N LEU A 118 -4.99 9.30 8.11
CA LEU A 118 -4.66 10.67 7.72
C LEU A 118 -5.87 11.59 7.92
N TRP A 119 -7.03 11.22 7.41
CA TRP A 119 -8.17 12.14 7.28
C TRP A 119 -9.19 12.07 8.43
N ASP A 120 -9.20 10.97 9.17
CA ASP A 120 -10.13 10.70 10.29
C ASP A 120 -9.37 10.22 11.55
N TYR A 121 -8.22 10.86 11.81
CA TYR A 121 -7.28 10.45 12.85
C TYR A 121 -7.92 10.32 14.25
N HIS A 122 -8.80 11.23 14.63
CA HIS A 122 -9.42 11.22 15.97
C HIS A 122 -10.30 10.00 16.19
N ASN A 123 -11.15 9.64 15.22
CA ASN A 123 -11.97 8.44 15.31
C ASN A 123 -11.11 7.19 15.15
N TYR A 124 -10.07 7.23 14.32
CA TYR A 124 -9.16 6.10 14.12
C TYR A 124 -8.40 5.72 15.40
N VAL A 125 -7.81 6.69 16.11
CA VAL A 125 -7.10 6.45 17.37
C VAL A 125 -8.03 5.90 18.46
N GLN A 126 -9.26 6.42 18.55
CA GLN A 126 -10.25 5.96 19.53
C GLN A 126 -10.75 4.54 19.24
N ASN A 127 -11.01 4.21 17.97
CA ASN A 127 -11.59 2.93 17.58
C ASN A 127 -10.55 1.80 17.52
N GLU A 128 -9.31 2.09 17.13
CA GLU A 128 -8.26 1.07 16.95
C GLU A 128 -7.27 0.94 18.13
N ARG A 129 -7.55 1.61 19.27
CA ARG A 129 -6.75 1.53 20.50
C ARG A 129 -5.24 1.76 20.28
N ILE A 130 -4.91 2.70 19.40
CA ILE A 130 -3.51 3.01 19.09
C ILE A 130 -2.85 3.58 20.34
N ASN A 131 -1.63 3.11 20.62
CA ASN A 131 -0.84 3.63 21.74
C ASN A 131 -0.68 5.16 21.60
N PRO A 132 -1.10 5.96 22.60
CA PRO A 132 -1.03 7.42 22.55
C PRO A 132 0.37 7.96 22.20
N LEU A 133 1.43 7.23 22.57
CA LEU A 133 2.82 7.58 22.25
C LEU A 133 3.14 7.42 20.77
N ALA A 134 2.63 6.37 20.12
CA ALA A 134 2.74 6.21 18.67
C ALA A 134 1.95 7.30 17.94
N GLY A 135 0.79 7.67 18.48
CA GLY A 135 -0.01 8.79 17.97
C GLY A 135 0.74 10.13 18.01
N ALA A 136 1.39 10.45 19.13
CA ALA A 136 2.16 11.67 19.30
C ALA A 136 3.37 11.76 18.36
N LEU A 137 4.06 10.64 18.10
CA LEU A 137 5.18 10.59 17.15
C LEU A 137 4.74 10.84 15.71
N LEU A 138 3.52 10.44 15.34
CA LEU A 138 2.99 10.58 13.98
C LEU A 138 2.44 11.99 13.70
N SER A 139 1.99 12.70 14.73
CA SER A 139 1.28 14.00 14.61
C SER A 139 1.99 15.05 13.74
N PRO A 140 3.32 15.27 13.85
CA PRO A 140 4.02 16.27 13.02
C PRO A 140 4.09 15.89 11.54
N VAL A 141 3.99 14.60 11.21
CA VAL A 141 4.13 14.09 9.84
C VAL A 141 2.79 14.09 9.09
N LEU A 142 1.67 14.04 9.83
CA LEU A 142 0.33 13.96 9.24
C LEU A 142 0.00 15.09 8.25
N PRO A 143 0.34 16.38 8.50
CA PRO A 143 0.04 17.44 7.53
C PRO A 143 0.71 17.23 6.18
N ASN A 144 1.98 16.82 6.18
CA ASN A 144 2.73 16.55 4.95
C ASN A 144 2.18 15.32 4.23
N LEU A 145 1.83 14.26 4.97
CA LEU A 145 1.22 13.06 4.39
C LEU A 145 -0.16 13.35 3.80
N ARG A 146 -0.97 14.22 4.42
CA ARG A 146 -2.26 14.67 3.85
C ARG A 146 -2.09 15.47 2.57
N LEU A 147 -1.08 16.34 2.52
CA LEU A 147 -0.79 17.11 1.32
C LEU A 147 -0.38 16.18 0.18
N TRP A 148 0.49 15.21 0.49
CA TRP A 148 0.92 14.19 -0.46
C TRP A 148 -0.25 13.35 -0.98
N ASP A 149 -1.07 12.77 -0.08
CA ASP A 149 -2.23 11.93 -0.41
C ASP A 149 -3.31 12.68 -1.22
N ARG A 150 -3.33 14.02 -1.14
CA ARG A 150 -4.23 14.85 -1.95
C ARG A 150 -3.73 15.10 -3.38
N VAL A 151 -2.42 15.10 -3.57
CA VAL A 151 -1.77 15.42 -4.86
C VAL A 151 -1.54 14.16 -5.68
N ALA A 152 -1.31 13.03 -5.02
CA ALA A 152 -1.30 11.69 -5.60
C ALA A 152 -2.65 11.30 -6.21
#